data_AF-A0A359E4C2-F1
#
_entry.id   AF-A0A359E4C2-F1
#
_cell.length_a   1.000
_cell.length_b   1.000
_cell.length_c   1.000
_cell.angle_alpha   90.00
_cell.angle_beta   90.00
_cell.angle_gamma   90.00
#
_symmetry.space_group_name_H-M   'P 1'
#
loop_
_entity.id
_entity.type
_entity.pdbx_description
1 polymer ?
#
loop_
_entity_poly.entity_id
_entity_poly.type
_entity_poly.pdbx_seq_one_letter_code
_entity_poly.pdbx_strand_id
1 'polypeptide(L)'
;MTKLKELFSDTLVYGISSVVARFIGYLLVPLHTAVFSESQYGIVTLIFAAIALFNVVFTMGMESAYIRYAKDRDKAKDIFKTVQLFLLGTSGVLVLLVWIAEPFVAPTIGLESGDPILWIMLGILFFDTLAVVPFAELRLIRKSVLFAVL
;
A
#
# COMPACT_ATOMS: atom_id res chain seq x y z
N MET A 1 -10.56 5.18 33.42
CA MET A 1 -9.34 5.74 32.82
C MET A 1 -9.76 6.85 31.87
N THR A 2 -9.11 8.01 31.92
CA THR A 2 -9.56 9.23 31.22
C THR A 2 -9.39 9.08 29.71
N LYS A 3 -10.40 9.43 28.90
CA LYS A 3 -10.38 9.38 27.42
C LYS A 3 -9.10 9.97 26.80
N LEU A 4 -8.50 10.96 27.46
CA LEU A 4 -7.24 11.60 27.06
C LEU A 4 -6.05 10.62 27.05
N LYS A 5 -6.01 9.68 28.01
CA LYS A 5 -4.94 8.66 28.13
C LYS A 5 -5.08 7.58 27.06
N GLU A 6 -6.30 7.19 26.71
CA GLU A 6 -6.57 6.28 25.58
C GLU A 6 -6.16 6.91 24.25
N LEU A 7 -6.51 8.18 24.03
CA LEU A 7 -6.15 8.91 22.80
C LEU A 7 -4.63 8.98 22.62
N PHE A 8 -3.90 9.31 23.69
CA PHE A 8 -2.44 9.35 23.67
C PHE A 8 -1.82 7.97 23.40
N SER A 9 -2.39 6.91 23.97
CA SER A 9 -1.93 5.53 23.75
C SER A 9 -2.13 5.08 22.31
N ASP A 10 -3.31 5.32 21.73
CA ASP A 10 -3.60 4.95 20.34
C ASP A 10 -2.73 5.77 19.38
N THR A 11 -2.60 7.08 19.59
CA THR A 11 -1.75 7.95 18.76
C THR A 11 -0.27 7.54 18.84
N LEU A 12 0.22 7.14 20.00
CA LEU A 12 1.60 6.65 20.14
C LEU A 12 1.78 5.34 19.36
N VAL A 13 0.87 4.37 19.49
CA VAL A 13 1.02 3.08 18.81
C VAL A 13 0.94 3.23 17.29
N TYR A 14 -0.09 3.90 16.77
CA TYR A 14 -0.24 4.12 15.32
C TYR A 14 0.82 5.08 14.76
N GLY A 15 1.19 6.10 15.53
CA GLY A 15 2.21 7.07 15.15
C GLY A 15 3.59 6.44 15.08
N ILE A 16 4.01 5.76 16.15
CA ILE A 16 5.32 5.09 16.21
C ILE A 16 5.42 4.00 15.15
N SER A 17 4.38 3.17 14.93
CA SER A 17 4.43 2.15 13.87
C SER A 17 4.63 2.77 12.48
N SER A 18 3.94 3.88 12.17
CA SER A 18 4.10 4.59 10.91
C SER A 18 5.49 5.22 10.74
N VAL A 19 6.05 5.77 11.83
CA VAL A 19 7.39 6.37 11.83
C VAL A 19 8.45 5.29 11.65
N VAL A 20 8.34 4.18 12.38
CA VAL A 20 9.28 3.05 12.27
C VAL A 20 9.28 2.47 10.86
N ALA A 21 8.11 2.26 10.25
CA ALA A 21 8.02 1.78 8.87
C ALA A 21 8.76 2.71 7.88
N ARG A 22 8.58 4.03 8.01
CA ARG A 22 9.31 5.02 7.19
C ARG A 22 10.80 5.07 7.51
N PHE A 23 11.16 4.90 8.78
CA PHE A 23 12.54 4.93 9.24
C PHE A 23 13.35 3.76 8.69
N ILE A 24 12.74 2.57 8.55
CA ILE A 24 13.37 1.43 7.86
C ILE A 24 13.74 1.81 6.42
N GLY A 25 12.83 2.45 5.68
CA GLY A 25 13.11 2.94 4.33
C GLY A 25 14.26 3.96 4.28
N TYR A 26 14.34 4.84 5.28
CA TYR A 26 15.45 5.79 5.42
C TYR A 26 16.80 5.08 5.71
N LEU A 27 16.80 4.06 6.57
CA LEU A 27 18.00 3.28 6.88
C LEU A 27 18.54 2.49 5.68
N LEU A 28 17.72 2.25 4.65
CA LEU A 28 18.16 1.65 3.39
C LEU A 28 18.92 2.63 2.50
N VAL A 29 18.82 3.94 2.71
CA VAL A 29 19.50 4.94 1.85
C VAL A 29 21.02 4.76 1.84
N PRO A 30 21.73 4.67 2.99
CA PRO A 30 23.18 4.44 2.99
C PRO A 30 23.58 3.12 2.32
N LEU A 31 22.75 2.08 2.43
CA LEU A 31 22.98 0.80 1.76
C LEU A 31 22.82 0.94 0.25
N HIS A 32 21.74 1.58 -0.20
CA HIS A 32 21.48 1.80 -1.62
C HIS A 32 22.56 2.66 -2.27
N THR A 33 22.99 3.74 -1.63
CA THR A 33 24.02 4.64 -2.18
C THR A 33 25.43 4.04 -2.12
N ALA A 34 25.69 3.05 -1.26
CA ALA A 34 26.96 2.33 -1.22
C ALA A 34 27.06 1.22 -2.28
N VAL A 35 25.94 0.60 -2.66
CA VAL A 35 25.92 -0.57 -3.54
C VAL A 35 25.52 -0.22 -4.98
N PHE A 36 24.56 0.69 -5.17
CA PHE A 36 24.06 1.04 -6.49
C PHE A 36 24.81 2.22 -7.10
N SER A 37 24.99 2.18 -8.42
CA SER A 37 25.38 3.36 -9.19
C SER A 37 24.27 4.41 -9.20
N GLU A 38 24.62 5.66 -9.51
CA GLU A 38 23.66 6.77 -9.59
C GLU A 38 22.50 6.48 -10.56
N SER A 39 22.78 5.84 -11.70
CA SER A 39 21.75 5.49 -12.69
C SER A 39 20.79 4.43 -12.16
N GLN A 40 21.30 3.38 -11.51
CA GLN A 40 20.49 2.32 -10.91
C GLN A 40 19.63 2.84 -9.76
N TYR A 41 20.20 3.69 -8.90
CA TYR A 41 19.45 4.31 -7.81
C TYR A 41 18.37 5.28 -8.32
N GLY A 42 18.64 5.94 -9.45
CA GLY A 42 17.65 6.75 -10.17
C GLY A 42 16.42 5.94 -10.59
N ILE A 43 16.63 4.74 -11.16
CA ILE A 43 15.53 3.82 -11.53
C ILE A 43 14.74 3.41 -10.29
N VAL A 44 15.40 3.01 -9.21
CA VAL A 44 14.72 2.63 -7.94
C VAL A 44 13.83 3.77 -7.43
N THR A 45 14.34 4.99 -7.46
CA THR A 45 13.59 6.19 -7.04
C THR A 45 12.36 6.41 -7.92
N LEU A 46 12.50 6.25 -9.24
CA LEU A 46 11.40 6.39 -10.20
C LEU A 46 10.33 5.31 -10.01
N ILE A 47 10.73 4.08 -9.67
CA ILE A 47 9.81 2.98 -9.35
C ILE A 47 9.01 3.28 -8.09
N PHE A 48 9.65 3.74 -7.01
CA PHE A 48 8.90 4.12 -5.80
C PHE A 48 7.93 5.29 -6.04
N ALA A 49 8.31 6.26 -6.89
CA ALA A 49 7.41 7.33 -7.30
C ALA A 49 6.22 6.80 -8.13
N ALA A 50 6.47 5.86 -9.04
CA ALA A 50 5.43 5.19 -9.81
C ALA A 50 4.49 4.40 -8.90
N ILE A 51 5.01 3.61 -7.95
CA ILE A 51 4.20 2.89 -6.96
C ILE A 51 3.28 3.84 -6.22
N ALA A 52 3.79 4.97 -5.71
CA ALA A 52 2.98 5.94 -4.99
C ALA A 52 1.84 6.50 -5.86
N LEU A 53 2.10 6.80 -7.13
CA LEU A 53 1.10 7.28 -8.07
C LEU A 53 0.06 6.19 -8.40
N PHE A 54 0.50 4.99 -8.76
CA PHE A 54 -0.37 3.87 -9.12
C PHE A 54 -1.19 3.40 -7.93
N ASN A 55 -0.68 3.47 -6.70
CA ASN A 55 -1.42 3.09 -5.50
C ASN A 55 -2.70 3.92 -5.36
N VAL A 56 -2.69 5.22 -5.69
CA VAL A 56 -3.89 6.07 -5.69
C VAL A 56 -4.95 5.53 -6.66
N VAL A 57 -4.52 5.09 -7.85
CA VAL A 57 -5.40 4.55 -8.89
C VAL A 57 -5.93 3.16 -8.49
N PHE A 58 -5.06 2.29 -7.98
CA PHE A 58 -5.40 0.92 -7.62
C PHE A 58 -6.34 0.85 -6.40
N THR A 59 -6.09 1.67 -5.38
CA THR A 59 -6.89 1.67 -4.15
C THR A 59 -8.24 2.36 -4.32
N MET A 60 -8.38 3.25 -5.31
CA MET A 60 -9.62 3.95 -5.67
C MET A 60 -10.33 4.63 -4.49
N GLY A 61 -9.59 4.99 -3.43
CA GLY A 61 -10.16 5.55 -2.19
C GLY A 61 -11.06 4.59 -1.39
N MET A 62 -11.01 3.28 -1.67
CA MET A 62 -11.87 2.28 -1.04
C MET A 62 -11.64 2.14 0.47
N GLU A 63 -10.46 2.51 0.98
CA GLU A 63 -10.19 2.62 2.42
C GLU A 63 -11.22 3.53 3.11
N SER A 64 -11.35 4.76 2.61
CA SER A 64 -12.21 5.79 3.18
C SER A 64 -13.68 5.42 3.02
N ALA A 65 -14.05 4.84 1.87
CA ALA A 65 -15.40 4.33 1.63
C ALA A 65 -15.76 3.22 2.63
N TYR A 66 -14.87 2.25 2.81
CA TYR A 66 -15.06 1.16 3.76
C TYR A 66 -15.24 1.68 5.18
N ILE A 67 -14.34 2.56 5.65
CA ILE A 67 -14.41 3.17 7.00
C ILE A 67 -15.73 3.92 7.21
N ARG A 68 -16.27 4.57 6.18
CA ARG A 68 -17.53 5.31 6.26
C ARG A 68 -18.74 4.38 6.34
N TYR A 69 -18.81 3.37 5.48
CA TYR A 69 -20.01 2.54 5.32
C TYR A 69 -20.03 1.31 6.25
N ALA A 70 -18.88 0.81 6.69
CA ALA A 70 -18.77 -0.32 7.63
C ALA A 70 -18.86 0.11 9.12
N LYS A 71 -19.29 1.35 9.40
CA LYS A 71 -19.62 1.80 10.77
C LYS A 71 -20.80 1.04 11.34
N ASP A 72 -21.80 0.74 10.50
CA ASP A 72 -22.88 -0.16 10.84
C ASP A 72 -22.34 -1.59 10.83
N ARG A 73 -22.21 -2.17 12.02
CA ARG A 73 -21.53 -3.46 12.21
C ARG A 73 -22.36 -4.65 11.76
N ASP A 74 -23.68 -4.48 11.63
CA ASP A 74 -24.57 -5.52 11.11
C ASP A 74 -24.29 -5.78 9.62
N LYS A 75 -23.89 -4.74 8.89
CA LYS A 75 -23.59 -4.80 7.45
C LYS A 75 -22.10 -4.89 7.12
N ALA A 76 -21.23 -4.67 8.10
CA ALA A 76 -19.78 -4.59 7.89
C ALA A 76 -19.21 -5.84 7.20
N LYS A 77 -19.71 -7.04 7.54
CA LYS A 77 -19.24 -8.30 6.93
C LYS A 77 -19.55 -8.38 5.44
N ASP A 78 -20.75 -8.00 5.03
CA ASP A 78 -21.17 -8.04 3.63
C ASP A 78 -20.49 -6.94 2.82
N ILE A 79 -20.31 -5.76 3.42
CA ILE A 79 -19.55 -4.65 2.82
C ILE A 79 -18.09 -5.06 2.64
N PHE A 80 -17.46 -5.68 3.65
CA PHE A 80 -16.09 -6.17 3.56
C PHE A 80 -15.93 -7.14 2.41
N LYS A 81 -16.80 -8.16 2.32
CA LYS A 81 -16.75 -9.15 1.23
C LYS A 81 -16.91 -8.49 -0.14
N THR A 82 -17.85 -7.56 -0.26
CA THR A 82 -18.14 -6.87 -1.52
C THR A 82 -16.95 -6.01 -1.96
N VAL A 83 -16.40 -5.20 -1.06
CA VAL A 83 -15.25 -4.35 -1.34
C VAL A 83 -14.00 -5.18 -1.63
N GLN A 84 -13.75 -6.25 -0.87
CA GLN A 84 -12.60 -7.11 -1.10
C GLN A 84 -12.66 -7.80 -2.46
N LEU A 85 -13.84 -8.31 -2.85
CA LEU A 85 -14.04 -8.92 -4.17
C LEU A 85 -13.88 -7.88 -5.29
N PHE A 86 -14.41 -6.67 -5.09
CA PHE A 86 -14.23 -5.57 -6.03
C PHE A 86 -12.76 -5.24 -6.21
N LEU A 87 -12.01 -5.02 -5.12
CA LEU A 87 -10.58 -4.73 -5.17
C LEU A 87 -9.76 -5.87 -5.80
N LEU A 88 -10.11 -7.14 -5.52
CA LEU A 88 -9.48 -8.29 -6.17
C LEU A 88 -9.69 -8.28 -7.68
N GLY A 89 -10.92 -8.02 -8.12
CA GLY A 89 -11.26 -7.92 -9.54
C GLY A 89 -10.58 -6.74 -10.22
N THR A 90 -10.70 -5.54 -9.66
CA THR A 90 -10.14 -4.32 -10.27
C THR A 90 -8.63 -4.31 -10.27
N SER A 91 -7.98 -4.67 -9.16
CA SER A 91 -6.51 -4.77 -9.12
C SER A 91 -5.99 -5.84 -10.08
N GLY A 92 -6.67 -6.99 -10.20
CA GLY A 92 -6.31 -8.01 -11.19
C GLY A 92 -6.42 -7.51 -12.63
N VAL A 93 -7.49 -6.78 -12.95
CA VAL A 93 -7.66 -6.13 -14.27
C VAL A 93 -6.60 -5.06 -14.50
N LEU A 94 -6.30 -4.22 -13.52
CA LEU A 94 -5.28 -3.17 -13.63
C LEU A 94 -3.88 -3.77 -13.82
N VAL A 95 -3.53 -4.81 -13.09
CA VAL A 95 -2.26 -5.55 -13.30
C VAL A 95 -2.20 -6.09 -14.73
N LEU A 96 -3.27 -6.73 -15.21
CA LEU A 96 -3.32 -7.26 -16.57
C LEU A 96 -3.17 -6.15 -17.62
N LEU A 97 -3.82 -5.00 -17.41
CA LEU A 97 -3.71 -3.85 -18.32
C LEU A 97 -2.30 -3.27 -18.36
N VAL A 98 -1.66 -3.09 -17.21
CA VAL A 98 -0.27 -2.59 -17.16
C VAL A 98 0.69 -3.61 -17.74
N TRP A 99 0.43 -4.91 -17.53
CA TRP A 99 1.23 -5.97 -18.13
C TRP A 99 1.14 -5.97 -19.66
N ILE A 100 -0.06 -5.85 -20.25
CA ILE A 100 -0.21 -5.74 -21.70
C ILE A 100 0.42 -4.45 -22.23
N ALA A 101 0.36 -3.36 -21.46
CA ALA A 101 0.98 -2.08 -21.78
C ALA A 101 2.48 -2.00 -21.48
N GLU A 102 3.11 -3.08 -20.99
CA GLU A 102 4.52 -3.13 -20.60
C GLU A 102 5.47 -2.51 -21.64
N PRO A 103 5.35 -2.81 -22.96
CA PRO A 103 6.26 -2.25 -23.96
C PRO A 103 6.23 -0.72 -24.05
N PHE A 104 5.14 -0.09 -23.60
CA PHE A 104 4.99 1.36 -23.57
C PHE A 104 5.33 1.94 -22.19
N VAL A 105 5.01 1.21 -21.12
CA VAL A 105 5.20 1.68 -19.74
C VAL A 105 6.67 1.56 -19.32
N ALA A 106 7.32 0.41 -19.57
CA ALA A 106 8.69 0.16 -19.12
C ALA A 106 9.70 1.24 -19.57
N PRO A 107 9.73 1.68 -20.85
CA PRO A 107 10.67 2.71 -21.30
C PRO A 107 10.43 4.08 -20.63
N THR A 108 9.19 4.41 -20.25
CA THR A 108 8.88 5.70 -19.60
C THR A 108 9.40 5.79 -18.17
N ILE A 109 9.61 4.65 -17.52
CA ILE A 109 10.19 4.53 -16.18
C ILE A 109 11.67 4.10 -16.22
N GLY A 110 12.31 4.17 -17.40
CA GLY A 110 13.72 3.82 -17.57
C GLY A 110 14.04 2.34 -17.42
N LEU A 111 13.04 1.46 -17.56
CA LEU A 111 13.20 0.01 -17.57
C LEU A 111 13.22 -0.52 -19.01
N GLU A 112 13.92 -1.65 -19.19
CA GLU A 112 13.79 -2.45 -20.41
C GLU A 112 12.52 -3.31 -20.36
N SER A 113 11.91 -3.58 -21.51
CA SER A 113 10.77 -4.49 -21.59
C SER A 113 11.17 -5.89 -21.12
N GLY A 114 10.42 -6.48 -20.19
CA GLY A 114 10.73 -7.77 -19.57
C GLY A 114 11.53 -7.67 -18.28
N ASP A 115 11.85 -6.47 -17.78
CA ASP A 115 12.59 -6.30 -16.53
C ASP A 115 11.78 -6.86 -15.34
N PRO A 116 12.33 -7.81 -14.55
CA PRO A 116 11.69 -8.35 -13.35
C PRO A 116 11.21 -7.29 -12.34
N ILE A 117 11.82 -6.10 -12.33
CA ILE A 117 11.43 -4.99 -11.44
C ILE A 117 9.98 -4.56 -11.67
N LEU A 118 9.51 -4.55 -12.92
CA LEU A 118 8.12 -4.19 -13.24
C LEU A 118 7.13 -5.20 -12.61
N TRP A 119 7.48 -6.48 -12.65
CA TRP A 119 6.65 -7.55 -12.07
C TRP A 119 6.59 -7.47 -10.55
N ILE A 120 7.70 -7.14 -9.91
CA ILE A 120 7.76 -6.88 -8.47
C ILE A 120 6.88 -5.67 -8.13
N MET A 121 6.97 -4.58 -8.91
CA MET A 121 6.13 -3.39 -8.73
C MET A 121 4.64 -3.72 -8.84
N LEU A 122 4.23 -4.48 -9.85
CA LEU A 122 2.84 -4.92 -10.03
C LEU A 122 2.36 -5.83 -8.89
N GLY A 123 3.23 -6.73 -8.42
CA GLY A 123 2.95 -7.56 -7.25
C GLY A 123 2.71 -6.71 -6.00
N ILE A 124 3.59 -5.75 -5.71
CA ILE A 124 3.44 -4.82 -4.59
C ILE A 124 2.10 -4.09 -4.69
N LEU A 125 1.78 -3.48 -5.83
CA LEU A 125 0.52 -2.75 -6.02
C LEU A 125 -0.71 -3.64 -5.81
N PHE A 126 -0.68 -4.88 -6.30
CA PHE A 126 -1.77 -5.84 -6.13
C PHE A 126 -1.99 -6.19 -4.65
N PHE A 127 -0.93 -6.59 -3.95
CA PHE A 127 -1.03 -6.99 -2.55
C PHE A 127 -1.33 -5.81 -1.62
N ASP A 128 -0.73 -4.64 -1.85
CA ASP A 128 -1.01 -3.42 -1.09
C ASP A 128 -2.50 -3.06 -1.18
N THR A 129 -3.06 -3.13 -2.39
CA THR A 129 -4.48 -2.83 -2.65
C THR A 129 -5.40 -3.79 -1.90
N LEU A 130 -5.07 -5.08 -1.90
CA LEU A 130 -5.84 -6.09 -1.15
C LEU A 130 -5.72 -5.91 0.36
N ALA A 131 -4.61 -5.38 0.85
CA ALA A 131 -4.36 -5.17 2.26
C ALA A 131 -5.09 -3.93 2.82
N VAL A 132 -5.41 -2.93 1.99
CA VAL A 132 -6.07 -1.68 2.40
C VAL A 132 -7.32 -1.91 3.27
N VAL A 133 -8.21 -2.80 2.86
CA VAL A 133 -9.50 -3.02 3.53
C VAL A 133 -9.38 -3.85 4.82
N PRO A 134 -8.61 -4.95 4.86
CA PRO A 134 -8.24 -5.62 6.12
C PRO A 134 -7.64 -4.66 7.15
N PHE A 135 -6.70 -3.81 6.75
CA PHE A 135 -6.09 -2.84 7.65
C PHE A 135 -7.09 -1.76 8.10
N ALA A 136 -7.97 -1.31 7.21
CA ALA A 136 -9.06 -0.39 7.56
C ALA A 136 -10.04 -1.01 8.58
N GLU A 137 -10.36 -2.30 8.44
CA GLU A 137 -11.21 -3.04 9.37
C GLU A 137 -10.55 -3.16 10.74
N LEU A 138 -9.27 -3.52 10.82
CA LEU A 138 -8.51 -3.56 12.08
C LEU A 138 -8.53 -2.20 12.80
N ARG A 139 -8.42 -1.11 12.04
CA ARG A 139 -8.51 0.26 12.57
C ARG A 139 -9.91 0.58 13.09
N LEU A 140 -10.97 0.17 12.39
CA LEU A 140 -12.36 0.37 12.83
C LEU A 140 -12.67 -0.36 14.15
N ILE A 141 -12.22 -1.61 14.29
CA ILE A 141 -12.45 -2.43 15.50
C ILE A 141 -11.45 -2.13 16.63
N ARG A 142 -10.59 -1.13 16.46
CA ARG A 142 -9.54 -0.71 17.41
C ARG A 142 -8.59 -1.83 17.85
N LYS A 143 -8.30 -2.79 16.96
CA LYS A 143 -7.26 -3.80 17.21
C LYS A 143 -5.89 -3.25 16.82
N SER A 144 -5.47 -2.18 17.50
CA SER A 144 -4.25 -1.40 17.23
C SER A 144 -2.97 -2.22 17.28
N VAL A 145 -2.87 -3.18 18.20
CA VAL A 145 -1.70 -4.06 18.32
C VAL A 145 -1.57 -5.00 17.12
N LEU A 146 -2.69 -5.57 16.66
CA LEU A 146 -2.69 -6.47 15.50
C LEU A 146 -2.38 -5.70 14.21
N PHE A 147 -2.88 -4.46 14.09
CA PHE A 147 -2.54 -3.54 13.01
C PHE A 147 -1.05 -3.15 12.98
N ALA A 148 -0.42 -3.02 14.15
CA ALA A 148 0.98 -2.57 14.24
C ALA A 148 2.00 -3.70 14.00
N VAL A 149 1.58 -4.97 14.10
CA VAL A 149 2.46 -6.14 13.99
C VAL A 149 2.36 -6.82 12.61
N LEU A 150 1.20 -6.74 11.95
CA LEU A 150 0.97 -7.22 10.57
C LEU A 150 1.38 -6.15 9.55
#